data_AF-A0A7X7LHS9-F1
#
_entry.id   AF-A0A7X7LHS9-F1
#
_cell.length_a   1.000
_cell.length_b   1.000
_cell.length_c   1.000
_cell.angle_alpha   90.00
_cell.angle_beta   90.00
_cell.angle_gamma   90.00
#
_symmetry.space_group_name_H-M   'P 1'
#
loop_
_entity.id
_entity.type
_entity.pdbx_description
1 polymer ?
#
loop_
_entity_poly.entity_id
_entity_poly.type
_entity_poly.pdbx_seq_one_letter_code
_entity_poly.pdbx_strand_id
1 'polypeptide(L)'
;MGKEAIKVSSVDVNKLLEMLNAALAEEWLAYYQYWIGARLMEGPMRSEVEPELLLHADQELNHAVLVVNRIIQLGGTPIINPSNWTKHARCAYDEPSDPYIEVILEQNLSGERCAIKRYQEI
;
A
#
# COMPACT_ATOMS: atom_id res chain seq x y z
N MET A 1 -3.71 -17.33 20.81
CA MET A 1 -2.28 -17.59 20.56
C MET A 1 -1.41 -16.33 20.55
N GLY A 2 -1.85 -15.17 20.03
CA GLY A 2 -0.99 -13.97 19.94
C GLY A 2 -0.61 -13.27 21.26
N LYS A 3 -1.49 -13.25 22.28
CA LYS A 3 -1.26 -12.48 23.52
C LYS A 3 -0.05 -12.91 24.34
N GLU A 4 0.27 -14.21 24.36
CA GLU A 4 1.44 -14.72 25.10
C GLU A 4 2.75 -14.44 24.33
N ALA A 5 2.73 -14.46 23.00
CA ALA A 5 3.88 -14.06 22.18
C ALA A 5 4.21 -12.57 22.32
N ILE A 6 3.19 -11.72 22.45
CA ILE A 6 3.35 -10.28 22.70
C ILE A 6 4.04 -10.03 24.05
N LYS A 7 3.65 -10.74 25.11
CA LYS A 7 4.21 -10.55 26.46
C LYS A 7 5.69 -10.88 26.59
N VAL A 8 6.23 -11.73 25.71
CA VAL A 8 7.63 -12.16 25.72
C VAL A 8 8.48 -11.34 24.72
N SER A 9 7.84 -10.51 23.90
CA SER A 9 8.51 -9.69 22.90
C SER A 9 9.05 -8.38 23.50
N SER A 10 10.25 -7.97 23.07
CA SER A 10 10.80 -6.63 23.34
C SER A 10 10.29 -5.55 22.36
N VAL A 11 9.38 -5.90 21.46
CA VAL A 11 8.80 -4.99 20.46
C VAL A 11 7.73 -4.12 21.10
N ASP A 12 7.80 -2.81 20.84
CA ASP A 12 6.70 -1.89 21.14
C ASP A 12 5.53 -2.16 20.19
N VAL A 13 4.57 -2.97 20.65
CA VAL A 13 3.41 -3.37 19.87
C VAL A 13 2.53 -2.19 19.47
N ASN A 14 2.43 -1.14 20.29
CA ASN A 14 1.62 0.02 19.94
C ASN A 14 2.23 0.77 18.77
N LYS A 15 3.55 0.99 18.81
CA LYS A 15 4.29 1.60 17.70
C LYS A 15 4.20 0.74 16.44
N LEU A 16 4.35 -0.58 16.56
CA LEU A 16 4.21 -1.49 15.42
C LEU A 16 2.80 -1.42 14.81
N LEU A 17 1.76 -1.39 15.64
CA LEU A 17 0.37 -1.25 15.17
C LEU A 17 0.11 0.08 14.44
N GLU A 18 0.74 1.16 14.88
CA GLU A 18 0.69 2.45 14.19
C GLU A 18 1.34 2.35 12.80
N MET A 19 2.55 1.77 12.74
CA MET A 19 3.29 1.60 11.48
C MET A 19 2.56 0.68 10.50
N LEU A 20 1.96 -0.42 10.99
CA LEU A 20 1.17 -1.33 10.16
C LEU A 20 -0.12 -0.68 9.66
N ASN A 21 -0.78 0.17 10.44
CA ASN A 21 -1.96 0.90 9.97
C ASN A 21 -1.60 1.94 8.91
N ALA A 22 -0.45 2.59 9.04
CA ALA A 22 0.08 3.47 8.01
C ALA A 22 0.41 2.69 6.73
N ALA A 23 1.08 1.54 6.84
CA ALA A 23 1.33 0.65 5.70
C ALA A 23 0.02 0.19 5.05
N LEU A 24 -0.99 -0.22 5.82
CA LEU A 24 -2.29 -0.63 5.28
C LEU A 24 -2.97 0.49 4.49
N ALA A 25 -2.88 1.74 4.95
CA ALA A 25 -3.39 2.89 4.19
C ALA A 25 -2.62 3.07 2.87
N GLU A 26 -1.30 2.92 2.91
CA GLU A 26 -0.42 3.01 1.73
C GLU A 26 -0.74 1.91 0.70
N GLU A 27 -0.95 0.66 1.13
CA GLU A 27 -1.37 -0.45 0.25
C GLU A 27 -2.69 -0.18 -0.45
N TRP A 28 -3.67 0.40 0.25
CA TRP A 28 -4.97 0.74 -0.36
C TRP A 28 -4.86 1.86 -1.38
N LEU A 29 -4.01 2.86 -1.11
CA LEU A 29 -3.76 3.95 -2.04
C LEU A 29 -3.01 3.43 -3.28
N ALA A 30 -1.98 2.60 -3.08
CA ALA A 30 -1.21 1.98 -4.16
C ALA A 30 -2.08 1.05 -5.02
N TYR A 31 -2.90 0.19 -4.40
CA TYR A 31 -3.90 -0.63 -5.10
C TYR A 31 -4.74 0.21 -6.05
N TYR A 32 -5.36 1.27 -5.52
CA TYR A 32 -6.25 2.11 -6.31
C TYR A 32 -5.48 2.87 -7.41
N GLN A 33 -4.27 3.36 -7.12
CA GLN A 33 -3.42 4.06 -8.08
C GLN A 33 -3.02 3.16 -9.26
N TYR A 34 -2.54 1.95 -9.01
CA TYR A 34 -2.27 0.97 -10.06
C TYR A 34 -3.52 0.64 -10.86
N TRP A 35 -4.63 0.36 -10.16
CA TRP A 35 -5.89 -0.04 -10.78
C TRP A 35 -6.48 1.05 -11.67
N ILE A 36 -6.50 2.31 -11.21
CA ILE A 36 -7.04 3.43 -11.99
C ILE A 36 -6.06 3.87 -13.08
N GLY A 37 -4.75 3.88 -12.79
CA GLY A 37 -3.70 4.18 -13.76
C GLY A 37 -3.74 3.25 -14.97
N ALA A 38 -3.88 1.93 -14.75
CA ALA A 38 -4.04 0.95 -15.83
C ALA A 38 -5.22 1.24 -16.76
N ARG A 39 -6.31 1.84 -16.24
CA ARG A 39 -7.51 2.16 -17.03
C ARG A 39 -7.38 3.47 -17.81
N LEU A 40 -6.71 4.45 -17.22
CA LEU A 40 -6.56 5.79 -17.77
C LEU A 40 -5.37 5.91 -18.73
N MET A 41 -4.38 5.01 -18.64
CA MET A 41 -3.12 5.15 -19.36
C MET A 41 -3.27 5.22 -20.89
N GLU A 42 -2.47 6.06 -21.52
CA GLU A 42 -2.38 6.25 -22.97
C GLU A 42 -0.91 6.28 -23.41
N GLY A 43 -0.65 5.94 -24.67
CA GLY A 43 0.68 6.01 -25.26
C GLY A 43 1.22 4.68 -25.80
N PRO A 44 2.50 4.66 -26.20
CA PRO A 44 3.13 3.47 -26.77
C PRO A 44 3.18 2.33 -25.76
N MET A 45 3.12 1.08 -26.24
CA MET A 45 3.22 -0.13 -25.41
C MET A 45 2.14 -0.29 -24.32
N ARG A 46 1.03 0.46 -24.42
CA ARG A 46 -0.09 0.34 -23.47
C ARG A 46 -0.55 -1.11 -23.32
N SER A 47 -0.74 -1.82 -24.42
CA SER A 47 -1.25 -3.21 -24.43
C SER A 47 -0.40 -4.18 -23.63
N GLU A 48 0.88 -3.88 -23.47
CA GLU A 48 1.87 -4.69 -22.77
C GLU A 48 2.02 -4.25 -21.30
N VAL A 49 1.86 -2.96 -21.01
CA VAL A 49 2.06 -2.41 -19.66
C VAL A 49 0.77 -2.46 -18.82
N GLU A 50 -0.41 -2.29 -19.43
CA GLU A 50 -1.70 -2.37 -18.72
C GLU A 50 -1.86 -3.68 -17.92
N PRO A 51 -1.55 -4.88 -18.46
CA PRO A 51 -1.61 -6.12 -17.69
C PRO A 51 -0.64 -6.17 -16.49
N GLU A 52 0.55 -5.58 -16.62
CA GLU A 52 1.53 -5.54 -15.52
C GLU A 52 1.06 -4.61 -14.39
N LEU A 53 0.47 -3.46 -14.72
CA LEU A 53 -0.11 -2.57 -13.70
C LEU A 53 -1.30 -3.24 -12.97
N LEU A 54 -2.12 -4.01 -13.68
CA LEU A 54 -3.20 -4.78 -13.05
C LEU A 54 -2.67 -5.91 -12.15
N LEU A 55 -1.59 -6.57 -12.56
CA LEU A 55 -0.90 -7.56 -11.73
C LEU A 55 -0.38 -6.92 -10.43
N HIS A 56 0.23 -5.73 -10.52
CA HIS A 56 0.71 -5.00 -9.35
C HIS A 56 -0.46 -4.56 -8.45
N ALA A 57 -1.58 -4.09 -9.01
CA ALA A 57 -2.77 -3.83 -8.22
C ALA A 57 -3.19 -5.09 -7.42
N ASP A 58 -3.26 -6.26 -8.04
CA ASP A 58 -3.58 -7.50 -7.32
C ASP A 58 -2.53 -7.84 -6.23
N GLN A 59 -1.25 -7.52 -6.44
CA GLN A 59 -0.20 -7.67 -5.43
C GLN A 59 -0.41 -6.73 -4.23
N GLU A 60 -0.74 -5.45 -4.44
CA GLU A 60 -1.02 -4.52 -3.33
C GLU A 60 -2.27 -4.93 -2.53
N LEU A 61 -3.29 -5.48 -3.19
CA LEU A 61 -4.42 -6.05 -2.50
C LEU A 61 -3.99 -7.23 -1.60
N ASN A 62 -3.10 -8.10 -2.10
CA ASN A 62 -2.56 -9.19 -1.30
C ASN A 62 -1.69 -8.68 -0.14
N HIS A 63 -0.91 -7.62 -0.33
CA HIS A 63 -0.17 -6.96 0.75
C HIS A 63 -1.12 -6.41 1.82
N ALA A 64 -2.17 -5.70 1.43
CA ALA A 64 -3.20 -5.20 2.34
C ALA A 64 -3.82 -6.33 3.18
N VAL A 65 -4.09 -7.49 2.56
CA VAL A 65 -4.59 -8.69 3.25
C VAL A 65 -3.57 -9.22 4.28
N LEU A 66 -2.29 -9.25 3.96
CA LEU A 66 -1.25 -9.66 4.91
C LEU A 66 -1.15 -8.69 6.10
N VAL A 67 -1.13 -7.39 5.82
CA VAL A 67 -1.01 -6.34 6.84
C VAL A 67 -2.23 -6.32 7.76
N VAL A 68 -3.45 -6.35 7.22
CA VAL A 68 -4.68 -6.35 8.03
C VAL A 68 -4.75 -7.56 8.95
N ASN A 69 -4.37 -8.75 8.44
CA ASN A 69 -4.31 -9.96 9.24
C ASN A 69 -3.29 -9.82 10.38
N ARG A 70 -2.13 -9.21 10.11
CA ARG A 70 -1.11 -8.98 11.14
C ARG A 70 -1.58 -8.02 12.22
N ILE A 71 -2.24 -6.93 11.86
CA ILE A 71 -2.86 -5.98 12.81
C ILE A 71 -3.82 -6.71 13.74
N ILE A 72 -4.71 -7.55 13.20
CA ILE A 72 -5.71 -8.31 13.98
C ILE A 72 -5.02 -9.33 14.90
N GLN A 73 -3.99 -10.04 14.42
CA GLN A 73 -3.23 -11.00 15.22
C GLN A 73 -2.55 -10.34 16.43
N LEU A 74 -2.10 -9.10 16.28
CA LEU A 74 -1.51 -8.28 17.33
C LEU A 74 -2.55 -7.65 18.27
N GLY A 75 -3.85 -7.83 17.99
CA GLY A 75 -4.95 -7.28 18.77
C GLY A 75 -5.27 -5.82 18.47
N GLY A 76 -4.73 -5.26 17.38
CA GLY A 76 -5.06 -3.92 16.93
C GLY A 76 -6.34 -3.86 16.11
N THR A 77 -6.82 -2.64 15.85
CA THR A 77 -7.91 -2.37 14.90
C THR A 77 -7.33 -1.78 13.62
N PRO A 78 -7.63 -2.36 12.45
CA PRO A 78 -7.22 -1.78 11.17
C PRO A 78 -7.87 -0.41 10.91
N ILE A 79 -7.28 0.38 10.02
CA ILE A 79 -7.89 1.60 9.52
C ILE A 79 -9.14 1.26 8.70
N ILE A 80 -10.31 1.62 9.23
CA ILE A 80 -11.63 1.20 8.70
C ILE A 80 -12.33 2.25 7.83
N ASN A 81 -11.81 3.49 7.79
CA ASN A 81 -12.42 4.57 7.03
C ASN A 81 -11.44 5.09 5.96
N PRO A 82 -11.75 4.94 4.66
CA PRO A 82 -10.93 5.44 3.56
C PRO A 82 -10.60 6.94 3.64
N SER A 83 -11.47 7.75 4.24
CA SER A 83 -11.21 9.20 4.41
C SER A 83 -10.02 9.51 5.33
N ASN A 84 -9.47 8.50 6.01
CA ASN A 84 -8.32 8.64 6.88
C ASN A 84 -7.03 8.13 6.24
N TRP A 85 -7.06 7.43 5.10
CA TRP A 85 -5.84 6.84 4.51
C TRP A 85 -4.72 7.86 4.33
N THR A 86 -5.02 9.00 3.70
CA THR A 86 -4.05 10.08 3.47
C THR A 86 -3.57 10.78 4.74
N LYS A 87 -4.25 10.61 5.88
CA LYS A 87 -3.81 11.14 7.17
C LYS A 87 -2.77 10.25 7.85
N HIS A 88 -2.75 8.96 7.51
CA HIS A 88 -1.86 7.96 8.10
C HIS A 88 -0.74 7.54 7.15
N ALA A 89 -1.01 7.56 5.84
CA ALA A 89 -0.04 7.27 4.81
C ALA A 89 1.00 8.39 4.71
N ARG A 90 2.27 8.01 4.57
CA ARG A 90 3.35 8.92 4.15
C ARG A 90 3.62 8.82 2.65
N CYS A 91 3.35 7.65 2.06
CA CYS A 91 3.40 7.47 0.62
C CYS A 91 2.17 8.15 0.03
N ALA A 92 2.40 9.13 -0.85
CA ALA A 92 1.33 9.90 -1.45
C ALA A 92 0.55 9.04 -2.44
N TYR A 93 -0.73 9.37 -2.59
CA TYR A 93 -1.48 8.98 -3.77
C TYR A 93 -1.22 10.05 -4.85
N ASP A 94 -0.61 9.62 -5.95
CA ASP A 94 -0.37 10.46 -7.10
C ASP A 94 -1.53 10.29 -8.08
N GLU A 95 -2.35 11.34 -8.21
CA GLU A 95 -3.48 11.34 -9.13
C GLU A 95 -2.97 11.23 -10.59
N PRO A 96 -3.39 10.22 -11.36
CA PRO A 96 -2.99 10.06 -12.77
C PRO A 96 -3.82 11.00 -13.68
N SER A 97 -3.65 12.31 -13.46
CA SER A 97 -4.32 13.37 -14.22
C SER A 97 -3.71 13.58 -15.62
N ASP A 98 -2.44 13.22 -15.78
CA ASP A 98 -1.79 13.02 -17.08
C ASP A 98 -1.81 11.53 -17.43
N PRO A 99 -2.53 11.10 -18.48
CA PRO A 99 -2.64 9.69 -18.84
C PRO A 99 -1.39 9.14 -19.52
N TYR A 100 -0.38 9.95 -19.84
CA TYR A 100 0.78 9.47 -20.58
C TYR A 100 1.53 8.37 -19.81
N ILE A 101 1.81 7.27 -20.50
CA ILE A 101 2.37 6.03 -19.92
C ILE A 101 3.61 6.25 -19.06
N GLU A 102 4.53 7.13 -19.48
CA GLU A 102 5.77 7.41 -18.74
C GLU A 102 5.47 8.06 -17.39
N VAL A 103 4.49 8.98 -17.34
CA VAL A 103 4.08 9.66 -16.10
C VAL A 103 3.49 8.65 -15.12
N ILE A 104 2.60 7.77 -15.58
CA ILE A 104 2.00 6.73 -14.73
C ILE A 104 3.07 5.77 -14.20
N LEU A 105 4.03 5.37 -15.03
CA LEU A 105 5.14 4.52 -14.61
C LEU A 105 6.04 5.22 -13.58
N GLU A 106 6.34 6.49 -13.75
CA GLU A 106 7.12 7.28 -12.78
C GLU A 106 6.40 7.41 -11.42
N GLN A 107 5.09 7.68 -11.44
CA GLN A 107 4.24 7.74 -10.24
C GLN A 107 4.28 6.41 -9.48
N ASN A 108 4.10 5.28 -10.17
CA ASN A 108 4.15 3.96 -9.55
C ASN A 108 5.54 3.64 -8.98
N LEU A 109 6.61 3.91 -9.73
CA LEU A 109 7.98 3.73 -9.24
C LEU A 109 8.32 4.61 -8.02
N SER A 110 7.74 5.80 -7.92
CA SER A 110 7.85 6.67 -6.74
C SER A 110 7.17 6.03 -5.53
N GLY A 111 5.93 5.55 -5.71
CA GLY A 111 5.16 4.83 -4.70
C GLY A 111 5.91 3.60 -4.16
N GLU A 112 6.43 2.76 -5.06
CA GLU A 112 7.20 1.56 -4.71
C GLU A 112 8.43 1.87 -3.85
N ARG A 113 9.20 2.89 -4.22
CA ARG A 113 10.37 3.32 -3.43
C ARG A 113 9.97 3.77 -2.04
N CYS A 114 8.80 4.37 -1.87
CA CYS A 114 8.27 4.75 -0.57
C CYS A 114 7.82 3.52 0.25
N ALA A 115 7.11 2.58 -0.38
CA ALA A 115 6.66 1.32 0.23
C ALA A 115 7.85 0.47 0.70
N ILE A 116 8.90 0.33 -0.11
CA ILE A 116 10.14 -0.37 0.28
C ILE A 116 10.73 0.22 1.55
N LYS A 117 10.84 1.56 1.64
CA LYS A 117 11.33 2.23 2.86
C LYS A 117 10.41 1.97 4.05
N ARG A 118 9.09 1.94 3.84
CA ARG A 118 8.11 1.65 4.92
C ARG A 118 8.37 0.28 5.52
N TYR A 119 8.49 -0.74 4.68
CA TYR A 119 8.70 -2.11 5.15
C TYR A 119 10.09 -2.35 5.73
N GLN A 120 11.12 -1.62 5.29
CA GLN A 120 12.45 -1.68 5.90
C GLN A 120 12.49 -1.09 7.32
N GLU A 121 11.56 -0.20 7.65
CA GLU A 121 11.49 0.44 8.97
C GLU A 121 10.65 -0.37 9.99
N ILE A 122 9.70 -1.17 9.52
CA ILE A 122 8.83 -2.06 10.33
C ILE A 122 9.63 -3.23 10.89
#